data_AF-A0A150PXV4-F1
#
_entry.id   AF-A0A150PXV4-F1
#
_cell.length_a   1.000
_cell.length_b   1.000
_cell.length_c   1.000
_cell.angle_alpha   90.00
_cell.angle_beta   90.00
_cell.angle_gamma   90.00
#
_symmetry.space_group_name_H-M   'P 1'
#
loop_
_entity.id
_entity.type
_entity.pdbx_description
1 polymer ?
#
loop_
_entity_poly.entity_id
_entity_poly.type
_entity_poly.pdbx_seq_one_letter_code
_entity_poly.pdbx_strand_id
1 'polypeptide(L)'
;MSDPGPRFYAWCDEASRVDALAAALSALALPGGYLHARMECDVERDVSSTEEAIAMVRAHYPYEGVADVGCSTVLPTSRRFALPGQRGPDALAMRSILVGLKCFTEAYERRWSLCGPHEPQGPLEMYPDNAMHFFGFITELPWGRGPRSFEVEAELAWHILQIDLEDFLLRLCEPDGSGRVRTGGCTNAWFWHAPVTTCATYNADAREIARDLAVSWVHLHDQDAMSRIAGIPLDLLRARVEAAPRGARVAIASSLSRLARRGVCARGWSLSRETVLKALAAPPSALLDALEASARPDDAWRAAAPRAAEILEWTRRLAEAGDGPPTWPVDIDTYRHFRFLKKHPPFLVRRLASGGVVLATHPYCSLWPLWAGALDALGLMC
;
A
#
# COMPACT_ATOMS: atom_id res chain seq x y z
N MET A 1 0.76 20.93 6.87
CA MET A 1 0.28 20.31 5.61
C MET A 1 -0.05 18.88 5.98
N SER A 2 -1.32 18.50 5.94
CA SER A 2 -1.73 17.10 6.12
C SER A 2 -1.08 16.27 5.04
N ASP A 3 -0.20 15.34 5.41
CA ASP A 3 0.24 14.32 4.47
C ASP A 3 -0.99 13.52 4.01
N PRO A 4 -1.12 13.19 2.71
CA PRO A 4 -2.27 12.48 2.15
C PRO A 4 -2.55 11.11 2.79
N GLY A 5 -1.62 10.62 3.62
CA GLY A 5 -1.64 9.32 4.27
C GLY A 5 -1.40 8.18 3.30
N PRO A 6 -1.23 6.95 3.81
CA PRO A 6 -1.25 5.81 2.92
C PRO A 6 -2.66 5.68 2.36
N ARG A 7 -2.78 5.78 1.04
CA ARG A 7 -4.01 5.57 0.29
C ARG A 7 -3.88 4.28 -0.50
N PHE A 8 -4.90 3.44 -0.37
CA PHE A 8 -4.96 2.14 -0.99
C PHE A 8 -5.97 2.17 -2.12
N TYR A 9 -5.66 1.51 -3.21
CA TYR A 9 -6.50 1.43 -4.40
C TYR A 9 -6.61 -0.01 -4.85
N ALA A 10 -7.75 -0.35 -5.42
CA ALA A 10 -7.99 -1.65 -6.02
C ALA A 10 -8.79 -1.50 -7.31
N TRP A 11 -8.40 -2.27 -8.33
CA TRP A 11 -9.08 -2.34 -9.60
C TRP A 11 -9.95 -3.60 -9.65
N CYS A 12 -11.23 -3.40 -9.96
CA CYS A 12 -12.20 -4.45 -10.23
C CYS A 12 -13.13 -4.00 -11.36
N ASP A 13 -13.78 -4.97 -12.01
CA ASP A 13 -14.77 -4.70 -13.06
C ASP A 13 -15.95 -3.88 -12.52
N GLU A 14 -16.54 -3.02 -13.36
CA GLU A 14 -17.66 -2.15 -12.97
C GLU A 14 -18.83 -2.93 -12.35
N ALA A 15 -19.16 -4.10 -12.91
CA ALA A 15 -20.20 -4.98 -12.38
C ALA A 15 -19.91 -5.53 -10.97
N SER A 16 -18.64 -5.55 -10.56
CA SER A 16 -18.17 -6.12 -9.30
C SER A 16 -17.87 -5.07 -8.22
N ARG A 17 -17.93 -3.75 -8.54
CA ARG A 17 -17.46 -2.68 -7.63
C ARG A 17 -18.19 -2.66 -6.29
N VAL A 18 -19.52 -2.76 -6.31
CA VAL A 18 -20.31 -2.76 -5.07
C VAL A 18 -20.07 -4.02 -4.25
N ASP A 19 -19.94 -5.17 -4.89
CA ASP A 19 -19.68 -6.43 -4.19
C ASP A 19 -18.25 -6.50 -3.63
N ALA A 20 -17.28 -5.92 -4.34
CA ALA A 20 -15.91 -5.81 -3.86
C ALA A 20 -15.80 -4.80 -2.68
N LEU A 21 -16.53 -3.67 -2.74
CA LEU A 21 -16.67 -2.75 -1.61
C LEU A 21 -17.30 -3.47 -0.40
N ALA A 22 -18.39 -4.21 -0.61
CA ALA A 22 -19.08 -4.95 0.45
C ALA A 22 -18.17 -5.99 1.11
N ALA A 23 -17.38 -6.73 0.32
CA ALA A 23 -16.42 -7.70 0.84
C ALA A 23 -15.29 -7.02 1.63
N ALA A 24 -14.73 -5.92 1.12
CA ALA A 24 -13.70 -5.15 1.82
C ALA A 24 -14.23 -4.56 3.13
N LEU A 25 -15.43 -3.96 3.11
CA LEU A 25 -16.08 -3.43 4.31
C LEU A 25 -16.29 -4.51 5.36
N SER A 26 -16.75 -5.70 4.95
CA SER A 26 -16.95 -6.84 5.85
C SER A 26 -15.64 -7.35 6.46
N ALA A 27 -14.54 -7.30 5.71
CA ALA A 27 -13.21 -7.69 6.20
C ALA A 27 -12.57 -6.64 7.14
N LEU A 28 -12.95 -5.37 6.99
CA LEU A 28 -12.36 -4.25 7.72
C LEU A 28 -13.15 -3.86 8.97
N ALA A 29 -14.48 -3.85 8.91
CA ALA A 29 -15.34 -3.32 9.95
C ALA A 29 -15.18 -4.10 11.27
N LEU A 30 -14.94 -3.37 12.35
CA LEU A 30 -14.96 -3.92 13.70
C LEU A 30 -16.41 -4.23 14.09
N PRO A 31 -16.73 -5.46 14.52
CA PRO A 31 -18.08 -5.78 15.00
C PRO A 31 -18.51 -4.86 16.15
N GLY A 32 -19.66 -4.20 16.00
CA GLY A 32 -20.16 -3.21 16.97
C GLY A 32 -19.38 -1.89 17.01
N GLY A 33 -18.43 -1.69 16.10
CA GLY A 33 -17.69 -0.44 15.94
C GLY A 33 -18.51 0.62 15.19
N TYR A 34 -17.98 1.85 15.15
CA TYR A 34 -18.59 2.95 14.42
C TYR A 34 -18.62 2.68 12.91
N LEU A 35 -19.75 2.96 12.28
CA LEU A 35 -19.99 2.78 10.86
C LEU A 35 -20.91 3.91 10.35
N HIS A 36 -20.55 4.55 9.26
CA HIS A 36 -21.38 5.55 8.58
C HIS A 36 -21.34 5.35 7.07
N ALA A 37 -22.39 5.79 6.40
CA ALA A 37 -22.47 5.85 4.96
C ALA A 37 -22.79 7.28 4.52
N ARG A 38 -22.08 7.74 3.48
CA ARG A 38 -22.29 9.05 2.86
C ARG A 38 -22.50 8.86 1.36
N MET A 39 -23.54 9.51 0.86
CA MET A 39 -23.88 9.62 -0.56
C MET A 39 -23.78 11.11 -0.92
N GLU A 40 -23.44 11.47 -2.16
CA GLU A 40 -23.10 12.84 -2.60
C GLU A 40 -24.24 13.85 -2.33
N CYS A 41 -25.50 13.39 -2.40
CA CYS A 41 -26.68 14.24 -2.16
C CYS A 41 -27.35 14.04 -0.79
N ASP A 42 -26.88 13.10 0.04
CA ASP A 42 -27.44 12.82 1.36
C ASP A 42 -26.59 13.40 2.51
N VAL A 43 -27.27 13.64 3.64
CA VAL A 43 -26.60 13.85 4.93
C VAL A 43 -25.92 12.54 5.33
N GLU A 44 -24.67 12.61 5.78
CA GLU A 44 -23.95 11.48 6.38
C GLU A 44 -24.83 10.78 7.41
N ARG A 45 -25.02 9.46 7.26
CA ARG A 45 -25.87 8.66 8.15
C ARG A 45 -25.03 7.63 8.88
N ASP A 46 -25.09 7.68 10.21
CA ASP A 46 -24.65 6.57 11.04
C ASP A 46 -25.56 5.36 10.77
N VAL A 47 -24.94 4.21 10.59
CA VAL A 47 -25.62 2.95 10.27
C VAL A 47 -25.29 1.92 11.34
N SER A 48 -26.25 1.04 11.60
CA SER A 48 -26.17 0.08 12.70
C SER A 48 -25.46 -1.22 12.34
N SER A 49 -25.29 -1.50 11.04
CA SER A 49 -24.70 -2.74 10.54
C SER A 49 -24.06 -2.60 9.16
N THR A 50 -23.14 -3.50 8.84
CA THR A 50 -22.49 -3.62 7.52
C THR A 50 -23.53 -3.90 6.43
N GLU A 51 -24.53 -4.71 6.70
CA GLU A 51 -25.61 -5.06 5.77
C GLU A 51 -26.47 -3.83 5.43
N GLU A 52 -26.79 -3.00 6.43
CA GLU A 52 -27.51 -1.75 6.23
C GLU A 52 -26.71 -0.78 5.35
N ALA A 53 -25.41 -0.62 5.63
CA ALA A 53 -24.52 0.20 4.82
C ALA A 53 -24.51 -0.28 3.35
N ILE A 54 -24.35 -1.58 3.12
CA ILE A 54 -24.32 -2.16 1.78
C ILE A 54 -25.67 -2.00 1.07
N ALA A 55 -26.78 -2.19 1.78
CA ALA A 55 -28.12 -1.96 1.22
C ALA A 55 -28.31 -0.51 0.77
N MET A 56 -27.83 0.45 1.57
CA MET A 56 -27.82 1.87 1.20
C MET A 56 -26.96 2.13 -0.02
N VAL A 57 -25.73 1.60 -0.06
CA VAL A 57 -24.83 1.72 -1.23
C VAL A 57 -25.52 1.18 -2.48
N ARG A 58 -26.07 -0.04 -2.43
CA ARG A 58 -26.75 -0.68 -3.57
C ARG A 58 -27.94 0.13 -4.08
N ALA A 59 -28.65 0.83 -3.20
CA ALA A 59 -29.80 1.65 -3.57
C ALA A 59 -29.39 2.96 -4.29
N HIS A 60 -28.26 3.57 -3.91
CA HIS A 60 -27.88 4.92 -4.39
C HIS A 60 -26.80 4.91 -5.47
N TYR A 61 -25.90 3.92 -5.44
CA TYR A 61 -24.74 3.83 -6.35
C TYR A 61 -25.09 3.92 -7.85
N PRO A 62 -26.19 3.32 -8.36
CA PRO A 62 -26.56 3.46 -9.77
C PRO A 62 -26.92 4.89 -10.20
N TYR A 63 -27.34 5.75 -9.27
CA TYR A 63 -27.83 7.10 -9.56
C TYR A 63 -26.73 8.14 -9.40
N GLU A 64 -25.96 8.05 -8.31
CA GLU A 64 -24.90 9.01 -7.99
C GLU A 64 -23.58 8.63 -8.65
N GLY A 65 -23.34 7.34 -8.86
CA GLY A 65 -22.10 6.83 -9.42
C GLY A 65 -20.91 6.87 -8.46
N VAL A 66 -21.14 7.13 -7.18
CA VAL A 66 -20.16 7.11 -6.09
C VAL A 66 -20.80 6.54 -4.83
N ALA A 67 -20.01 5.89 -3.99
CA ALA A 67 -20.38 5.60 -2.61
C ALA A 67 -19.18 5.82 -1.68
N ASP A 68 -19.44 6.32 -0.48
CA ASP A 68 -18.45 6.54 0.57
C ASP A 68 -18.95 5.91 1.88
N VAL A 69 -18.15 5.03 2.47
CA VAL A 69 -18.49 4.32 3.70
C VAL A 69 -17.30 4.41 4.65
N GLY A 70 -17.53 4.92 5.86
CA GLY A 70 -16.53 4.93 6.91
C GLY A 70 -16.78 3.85 7.96
N CYS A 71 -15.74 3.16 8.40
CA CYS A 71 -15.83 2.16 9.45
C CYS A 71 -14.65 2.24 10.43
N SER A 72 -14.89 1.85 11.68
CA SER A 72 -13.82 1.57 12.63
C SER A 72 -13.17 0.23 12.30
N THR A 73 -11.85 0.20 12.31
CA THR A 73 -11.06 -1.03 12.16
C THR A 73 -9.93 -1.08 13.17
N VAL A 74 -9.40 -2.27 13.43
CA VAL A 74 -8.28 -2.50 14.32
C VAL A 74 -7.07 -2.92 13.52
N LEU A 75 -5.98 -2.16 13.68
CA LEU A 75 -4.67 -2.51 13.14
C LEU A 75 -4.18 -3.82 13.77
N PRO A 76 -3.73 -4.81 12.98
CA PRO A 76 -3.16 -6.04 13.53
C PRO A 76 -2.04 -5.80 14.55
N THR A 77 -1.21 -4.78 14.35
CA THR A 77 -0.16 -4.41 15.32
C THR A 77 -0.73 -3.95 16.64
N SER A 78 -1.86 -3.23 16.63
CA SER A 78 -2.57 -2.81 17.84
C SER A 78 -3.12 -4.01 18.62
N ARG A 79 -3.37 -5.15 17.97
CA ARG A 79 -3.68 -6.41 18.67
C ARG A 79 -2.45 -7.03 19.32
N ARG A 80 -1.32 -7.00 18.61
CA ARG A 80 -0.09 -7.70 19.00
C ARG A 80 0.76 -6.95 20.01
N PHE A 81 0.74 -5.61 19.98
CA PHE A 81 1.68 -4.77 20.72
C PHE A 81 1.01 -3.74 21.64
N ALA A 82 -0.32 -3.77 21.81
CA ALA A 82 -0.99 -2.90 22.78
C ALA A 82 -0.61 -3.27 24.21
N LEU A 83 0.04 -2.32 24.90
CA LEU A 83 0.42 -2.43 26.30
C LEU A 83 -0.82 -2.49 27.22
N PRO A 84 -0.73 -3.10 28.42
CA PRO A 84 -1.88 -3.25 29.32
C PRO A 84 -2.56 -1.93 29.70
N GLY A 85 -1.80 -0.84 29.87
CA GLY A 85 -2.35 0.50 30.16
C GLY A 85 -2.99 1.21 28.96
N GLN A 86 -2.81 0.68 27.75
CA GLN A 86 -3.47 1.16 26.53
C GLN A 86 -4.71 0.34 26.18
N ARG A 87 -4.88 -0.84 26.81
CA ARG A 87 -6.14 -1.57 26.85
C ARG A 87 -6.98 -0.90 27.95
N GLY A 88 -7.80 0.07 27.59
CA GLY A 88 -8.89 0.55 28.44
C GLY A 88 -9.76 -0.57 29.03
N PRO A 89 -10.68 -0.24 29.95
CA PRO A 89 -11.32 -1.21 30.86
C PRO A 89 -12.15 -2.29 30.17
N ASP A 90 -12.55 -2.08 28.92
CA ASP A 90 -13.29 -3.04 28.10
C ASP A 90 -12.41 -3.53 26.95
N ALA A 91 -12.57 -4.79 26.51
CA ALA A 91 -11.85 -5.40 25.38
C ALA A 91 -11.98 -4.63 24.04
N LEU A 92 -12.81 -3.59 24.00
CA LEU A 92 -12.97 -2.60 22.93
C LEU A 92 -11.90 -1.50 22.92
N ALA A 93 -11.08 -1.37 23.96
CA ALA A 93 -10.04 -0.37 24.03
C ALA A 93 -8.74 -0.77 23.30
N MET A 94 -8.87 -1.55 22.24
CA MET A 94 -7.84 -1.60 21.20
C MET A 94 -7.86 -0.28 20.44
N ARG A 95 -6.69 0.22 20.05
CA ARG A 95 -6.57 1.44 19.23
C ARG A 95 -7.20 1.18 17.85
N SER A 96 -8.50 1.44 17.73
CA SER A 96 -9.19 1.43 16.45
C SER A 96 -8.91 2.73 15.70
N ILE A 97 -8.89 2.64 14.37
CA ILE A 97 -8.79 3.80 13.50
C ILE A 97 -10.05 3.88 12.63
N LEU A 98 -10.43 5.09 12.25
CA LEU A 98 -11.48 5.31 11.26
C LEU A 98 -10.87 5.19 9.86
N VAL A 99 -11.51 4.40 9.01
CA VAL A 99 -11.13 4.18 7.63
C VAL A 99 -12.31 4.48 6.73
N GLY A 100 -12.09 5.29 5.70
CA GLY A 100 -13.02 5.51 4.61
C GLY A 100 -12.77 4.53 3.47
N LEU A 101 -13.86 4.05 2.87
CA LEU A 101 -13.90 3.20 1.69
C LEU A 101 -14.77 3.89 0.64
N LYS A 102 -14.22 4.10 -0.55
CA LYS A 102 -14.94 4.69 -1.68
C LYS A 102 -15.01 3.72 -2.84
N CYS A 103 -16.13 3.76 -3.55
CA CYS A 103 -16.23 3.18 -4.88
C CYS A 103 -16.84 4.18 -5.86
N PHE A 104 -16.40 4.14 -7.10
CA PHE A 104 -16.86 5.05 -8.16
C PHE A 104 -17.32 4.25 -9.35
N THR A 105 -18.23 4.74 -10.18
CA THR A 105 -18.58 4.15 -11.49
C THR A 105 -17.64 4.67 -12.57
N GLU A 106 -17.56 4.01 -13.72
CA GLU A 106 -16.73 4.49 -14.83
C GLU A 106 -17.24 5.82 -15.40
N ALA A 107 -18.56 6.03 -15.34
CA ALA A 107 -19.19 7.28 -15.76
C ALA A 107 -18.78 8.44 -14.82
N TYR A 108 -18.77 8.20 -13.51
CA TYR A 108 -18.35 9.18 -12.52
C TYR A 108 -16.86 9.51 -12.66
N GLU A 109 -16.01 8.49 -12.83
CA GLU A 109 -14.58 8.65 -13.07
C GLU A 109 -14.26 9.50 -14.32
N ARG A 110 -15.05 9.35 -15.38
CA ARG A 110 -14.91 10.15 -16.60
C ARG A 110 -15.41 11.59 -16.44
N ARG A 111 -16.47 11.80 -15.67
CA ARG A 111 -17.07 13.13 -15.46
C ARG A 111 -16.16 14.03 -14.63
N TRP A 112 -15.59 13.49 -13.56
CA TRP A 112 -14.86 14.28 -12.55
C TRP A 112 -13.35 14.34 -12.76
N SER A 113 -12.78 13.65 -13.76
CA SER A 113 -11.36 13.77 -14.16
C SER A 113 -10.96 15.15 -14.72
N LEU A 114 -11.81 16.17 -14.56
CA LEU A 114 -11.64 17.53 -15.09
C LEU A 114 -11.78 18.61 -14.00
N CYS A 115 -12.00 18.25 -12.73
CA CYS A 115 -12.36 19.20 -11.67
C CYS A 115 -11.65 18.93 -10.33
N GLY A 116 -10.36 19.30 -10.24
CA GLY A 116 -9.68 19.59 -8.96
C GLY A 116 -9.20 18.38 -8.14
N PRO A 117 -8.62 18.60 -6.93
CA PRO A 117 -7.84 17.60 -6.19
C PRO A 117 -8.62 16.42 -5.59
N HIS A 118 -9.92 16.31 -5.86
CA HIS A 118 -10.79 15.20 -5.44
C HIS A 118 -11.20 14.31 -6.62
N GLU A 119 -10.36 14.23 -7.64
CA GLU A 119 -10.52 13.31 -8.76
C GLU A 119 -10.59 11.86 -8.25
N PRO A 120 -11.57 11.05 -8.70
CA PRO A 120 -11.60 9.63 -8.37
C PRO A 120 -10.38 8.91 -8.95
N GLN A 121 -9.72 8.11 -8.12
CA GLN A 121 -8.37 7.57 -8.42
C GLN A 121 -8.32 6.07 -8.66
N GLY A 122 -9.45 5.37 -8.56
CA GLY A 122 -9.54 3.94 -8.77
C GLY A 122 -10.97 3.45 -8.57
N PRO A 123 -11.34 2.28 -9.12
CA PRO A 123 -12.66 1.67 -8.89
C PRO A 123 -13.02 1.55 -7.40
N LEU A 124 -12.02 1.22 -6.58
CA LEU A 124 -12.07 1.22 -5.13
C LEU A 124 -10.91 2.02 -4.56
N GLU A 125 -11.19 2.77 -3.50
CA GLU A 125 -10.21 3.53 -2.72
C GLU A 125 -10.46 3.27 -1.23
N MET A 126 -9.37 3.15 -0.46
CA MET A 126 -9.41 3.09 0.98
C MET A 126 -8.37 4.04 1.57
N TYR A 127 -8.73 4.76 2.63
CA TYR A 127 -7.83 5.66 3.32
C TYR A 127 -8.13 5.72 4.82
N PRO A 128 -7.10 5.84 5.69
CA PRO A 128 -7.33 6.20 7.07
C PRO A 128 -7.77 7.67 7.14
N ASP A 129 -8.74 7.97 7.99
CA ASP A 129 -9.21 9.35 8.20
C ASP A 129 -8.09 10.26 8.74
N ASN A 130 -7.21 9.67 9.56
CA ASN A 130 -5.97 10.32 10.00
C ASN A 130 -4.76 9.42 9.73
N ALA A 131 -3.92 9.84 8.77
CA ALA A 131 -2.67 9.18 8.42
C ALA A 131 -1.75 8.90 9.62
N MET A 132 -1.72 9.81 10.60
CA MET A 132 -0.88 9.68 11.79
C MET A 132 -1.29 8.48 12.65
N HIS A 133 -2.58 8.12 12.63
CA HIS A 133 -3.09 6.96 13.35
C HIS A 133 -2.65 5.65 12.69
N PHE A 134 -2.46 5.63 11.37
CA PHE A 134 -1.98 4.47 10.64
C PHE A 134 -0.47 4.28 10.81
N PHE A 135 0.31 5.35 10.66
CA PHE A 135 1.77 5.23 10.70
C PHE A 135 2.34 5.02 12.11
N GLY A 136 1.59 5.37 13.17
CA GLY A 136 2.01 5.08 14.54
C GLY A 136 3.34 5.75 14.93
N PHE A 137 3.57 6.98 14.47
CA PHE A 137 4.86 7.67 14.56
C PHE A 137 5.44 7.85 15.96
N ILE A 138 4.62 7.70 17.00
CA ILE A 138 5.07 7.66 18.38
C ILE A 138 4.69 6.30 18.96
N THR A 139 5.70 5.50 19.30
CA THR A 139 5.53 4.16 19.87
C THR A 139 6.19 4.06 21.23
N GLU A 140 5.49 3.47 22.21
CA GLU A 140 6.02 3.16 23.53
C GLU A 140 6.87 1.88 23.45
N LEU A 141 8.19 2.00 23.63
CA LEU A 141 9.11 0.88 23.42
C LEU A 141 9.95 0.54 24.66
N PRO A 142 10.05 -0.76 25.02
CA PRO A 142 10.87 -1.25 26.13
C PRO A 142 12.35 -1.31 25.74
N TRP A 143 13.06 -0.18 25.82
CA TRP A 143 14.46 -0.10 25.44
C TRP A 143 15.43 -0.83 26.39
N GLY A 144 15.06 -1.09 27.64
CA GLY A 144 15.99 -1.68 28.62
C GLY A 144 17.26 -0.83 28.82
N ARG A 145 18.43 -1.47 28.99
CA ARG A 145 19.72 -0.79 29.26
C ARG A 145 20.62 -0.57 28.02
N GLY A 146 20.14 -0.87 26.82
CA GLY A 146 20.92 -0.74 25.59
C GLY A 146 20.92 0.68 25.02
N PRO A 147 21.94 1.08 24.23
CA PRO A 147 21.95 2.38 23.56
C PRO A 147 20.82 2.48 22.53
N ARG A 148 20.24 3.68 22.39
CA ARG A 148 19.33 3.98 21.29
C ARG A 148 20.10 4.11 19.98
N SER A 149 19.54 3.57 18.91
CA SER A 149 20.06 3.69 17.54
C SER A 149 18.88 3.91 16.60
N PHE A 150 19.01 4.86 15.68
CA PHE A 150 17.93 5.18 14.74
C PHE A 150 17.72 4.06 13.70
N GLU A 151 18.74 3.24 13.44
CA GLU A 151 18.63 2.05 12.59
C GLU A 151 17.73 0.99 13.25
N VAL A 152 17.88 0.79 14.56
CA VAL A 152 16.99 -0.09 15.34
C VAL A 152 15.57 0.49 15.42
N GLU A 153 15.43 1.80 15.61
CA GLU A 153 14.13 2.48 15.58
C GLU A 153 13.44 2.33 14.22
N ALA A 154 14.18 2.48 13.11
CA ALA A 154 13.67 2.27 11.76
C ALA A 154 13.28 0.80 11.50
N GLU A 155 14.05 -0.16 12.01
CA GLU A 155 13.74 -1.59 11.91
C GLU A 155 12.44 -1.94 12.65
N LEU A 156 12.27 -1.43 13.87
CA LEU A 156 11.04 -1.58 14.65
C LEU A 156 9.83 -0.95 13.94
N ALA A 157 9.99 0.29 13.46
CA ALA A 157 8.97 1.02 12.73
C ALA A 157 8.50 0.26 11.48
N TRP A 158 9.45 -0.21 10.68
CA TRP A 158 9.14 -0.98 9.48
C TRP A 158 8.44 -2.30 9.81
N HIS A 159 8.91 -3.04 10.83
CA HIS A 159 8.30 -4.31 11.19
C HIS A 159 6.82 -4.16 11.62
N ILE A 160 6.51 -3.10 12.36
CA ILE A 160 5.13 -2.77 12.76
C ILE A 160 4.34 -2.36 11.51
N LEU A 161 4.82 -1.36 10.78
CA LEU A 161 4.10 -0.79 9.64
C LEU A 161 3.86 -1.79 8.50
N GLN A 162 4.82 -2.69 8.24
CA GLN A 162 4.71 -3.71 7.20
C GLN A 162 3.50 -4.61 7.47
N ILE A 163 3.26 -5.02 8.73
CA ILE A 163 2.14 -5.90 9.10
C ILE A 163 0.81 -5.22 8.76
N ASP A 164 0.65 -3.95 9.15
CA ASP A 164 -0.60 -3.22 8.94
C ASP A 164 -0.81 -2.85 7.47
N LEU A 165 0.25 -2.41 6.78
CA LEU A 165 0.24 -2.10 5.35
C LEU A 165 -0.21 -3.30 4.52
N GLU A 166 0.37 -4.47 4.81
CA GLU A 166 0.05 -5.71 4.11
C GLU A 166 -1.38 -6.17 4.40
N ASP A 167 -1.79 -6.19 5.67
CA ASP A 167 -3.13 -6.60 6.08
C ASP A 167 -4.22 -5.72 5.43
N PHE A 168 -4.03 -4.40 5.43
CA PHE A 168 -4.99 -3.49 4.83
C PHE A 168 -5.07 -3.65 3.31
N LEU A 169 -3.92 -3.78 2.63
CA LEU A 169 -3.91 -4.02 1.19
C LEU A 169 -4.64 -5.32 0.84
N LEU A 170 -4.46 -6.38 1.62
CA LEU A 170 -5.14 -7.66 1.40
C LEU A 170 -6.62 -7.61 1.75
N ARG A 171 -7.03 -6.96 2.83
CA ARG A 171 -8.46 -6.83 3.15
C ARG A 171 -9.20 -5.97 2.13
N LEU A 172 -8.51 -5.10 1.40
CA LEU A 172 -9.07 -4.40 0.25
C LEU A 172 -9.09 -5.26 -1.01
N CYS A 173 -7.99 -5.95 -1.33
CA CYS A 173 -7.82 -6.62 -2.63
C CYS A 173 -8.21 -8.10 -2.64
N GLU A 174 -8.09 -8.80 -1.53
CA GLU A 174 -8.40 -10.22 -1.41
C GLU A 174 -9.17 -10.51 -0.10
N PRO A 175 -10.29 -9.80 0.20
CA PRO A 175 -11.01 -9.96 1.46
C PRO A 175 -11.55 -11.38 1.69
N ASP A 176 -11.91 -12.08 0.62
CA ASP A 176 -12.63 -13.37 0.66
C ASP A 176 -12.13 -14.39 -0.38
N GLY A 177 -11.00 -14.13 -1.05
CA GLY A 177 -10.43 -15.01 -2.06
C GLY A 177 -11.25 -15.15 -3.35
N SER A 178 -12.28 -14.33 -3.55
CA SER A 178 -13.17 -14.37 -4.73
C SER A 178 -12.52 -14.00 -6.06
N GLY A 179 -11.35 -13.35 -6.02
CA GLY A 179 -10.67 -12.85 -7.22
C GLY A 179 -11.35 -11.65 -7.90
N ARG A 180 -12.24 -10.92 -7.21
CA ARG A 180 -12.92 -9.73 -7.76
C ARG A 180 -11.97 -8.59 -8.09
N VAL A 181 -10.87 -8.45 -7.34
CA VAL A 181 -9.83 -7.46 -7.57
C VAL A 181 -8.65 -8.14 -8.23
N ARG A 182 -8.21 -7.59 -9.36
CA ARG A 182 -7.06 -8.13 -10.11
C ARG A 182 -5.75 -7.53 -9.66
N THR A 183 -5.76 -6.24 -9.35
CA THR A 183 -4.57 -5.50 -8.94
C THR A 183 -4.94 -4.36 -8.01
N GLY A 184 -4.02 -4.02 -7.11
CA GLY A 184 -4.17 -2.90 -6.22
C GLY A 184 -2.82 -2.31 -5.85
N GLY A 185 -2.83 -1.26 -5.06
CA GLY A 185 -1.60 -0.71 -4.51
C GLY A 185 -1.84 0.32 -3.44
N CYS A 186 -0.78 0.63 -2.70
CA CYS A 186 -0.74 1.68 -1.69
C CYS A 186 0.30 2.72 -2.06
N THR A 187 -0.04 4.00 -1.94
CA THR A 187 0.83 5.16 -2.16
C THR A 187 0.67 6.20 -1.06
N ASN A 188 1.69 6.99 -0.80
CA ASN A 188 1.62 8.17 0.07
C ASN A 188 1.30 9.43 -0.75
N ALA A 189 0.25 9.36 -1.57
CA ALA A 189 -0.19 10.43 -2.45
C ALA A 189 -1.70 10.39 -2.65
N TRP A 190 -2.29 11.54 -2.98
CA TRP A 190 -3.72 11.64 -3.29
C TRP A 190 -4.15 10.81 -4.50
N PHE A 191 -3.22 10.39 -5.36
CA PHE A 191 -3.47 9.77 -6.66
C PHE A 191 -2.95 8.33 -6.71
N TRP A 192 -3.64 7.45 -7.45
CA TRP A 192 -3.13 6.12 -7.73
C TRP A 192 -1.96 6.21 -8.71
N HIS A 193 -0.75 6.02 -8.20
CA HIS A 193 0.48 6.08 -8.98
C HIS A 193 0.83 4.75 -9.64
N ALA A 194 1.74 4.81 -10.62
CA ALA A 194 2.31 3.63 -11.26
C ALA A 194 2.83 2.60 -10.21
N PRO A 195 2.63 1.29 -10.45
CA PRO A 195 3.13 0.22 -9.57
C PRO A 195 4.61 0.36 -9.16
N VAL A 196 5.49 0.84 -10.04
CA VAL A 196 6.91 1.03 -9.69
C VAL A 196 7.19 2.27 -8.82
N THR A 197 6.29 3.26 -8.79
CA THR A 197 6.46 4.50 -7.99
C THR A 197 5.71 4.48 -6.68
N THR A 198 4.81 3.51 -6.49
CA THR A 198 4.01 3.30 -5.28
C THR A 198 4.82 2.58 -4.18
N CYS A 199 4.33 2.53 -2.94
CA CYS A 199 5.00 1.84 -1.84
C CYS A 199 4.56 0.38 -1.66
N ALA A 200 3.36 -0.01 -2.12
CA ALA A 200 2.96 -1.42 -2.18
C ALA A 200 2.08 -1.74 -3.40
N THR A 201 2.19 -2.95 -3.93
CA THR A 201 1.32 -3.47 -4.99
C THR A 201 0.77 -4.84 -4.61
N TYR A 202 -0.44 -5.10 -5.08
CA TYR A 202 -1.08 -6.41 -5.09
C TYR A 202 -1.30 -6.82 -6.55
N ASN A 203 -0.97 -8.07 -6.86
CA ASN A 203 -1.29 -8.69 -8.13
C ASN A 203 -1.89 -10.07 -7.87
N ALA A 204 -3.11 -10.30 -8.35
CA ALA A 204 -3.86 -11.54 -8.11
C ALA A 204 -3.21 -12.76 -8.79
N ASP A 205 -2.39 -12.56 -9.84
CA ASP A 205 -1.67 -13.64 -10.51
C ASP A 205 -0.19 -13.33 -10.63
N ALA A 206 0.63 -14.07 -9.87
CA ALA A 206 2.08 -13.95 -9.92
C ALA A 206 2.68 -14.27 -11.30
N ARG A 207 1.95 -14.99 -12.17
CA ARG A 207 2.36 -15.26 -13.57
C ARG A 207 2.33 -13.99 -14.42
N GLU A 208 1.55 -12.98 -14.02
CA GLU A 208 1.47 -11.69 -14.67
C GLU A 208 2.29 -10.61 -13.95
N ILE A 209 3.28 -10.94 -13.10
CA ILE A 209 3.99 -9.90 -12.33
C ILE A 209 4.66 -8.81 -13.19
N ALA A 210 5.09 -9.14 -14.41
CA ALA A 210 5.63 -8.16 -15.37
C ALA A 210 4.59 -7.13 -15.85
N ARG A 211 3.29 -7.38 -15.63
CA ARG A 211 2.19 -6.44 -15.86
C ARG A 211 2.42 -5.13 -15.11
N ASP A 212 2.94 -5.18 -13.90
CA ASP A 212 3.22 -3.98 -13.09
C ASP A 212 4.17 -3.02 -13.82
N LEU A 213 5.18 -3.56 -14.52
CA LEU A 213 6.10 -2.78 -15.36
C LEU A 213 5.40 -2.22 -16.60
N ALA A 214 4.58 -3.01 -17.27
CA ALA A 214 3.88 -2.59 -18.48
C ALA A 214 2.84 -1.48 -18.18
N VAL A 215 2.03 -1.65 -17.14
CA VAL A 215 1.07 -0.64 -16.68
C VAL A 215 1.81 0.62 -16.24
N SER A 216 2.91 0.48 -15.47
CA SER A 216 3.73 1.63 -15.07
C SER A 216 4.27 2.40 -16.27
N TRP A 217 4.76 1.69 -17.29
CA TRP A 217 5.30 2.31 -18.49
C TRP A 217 4.21 3.04 -19.28
N VAL A 218 3.04 2.41 -19.49
CA VAL A 218 1.90 3.03 -20.19
C VAL A 218 1.39 4.25 -19.43
N HIS A 219 1.22 4.17 -18.10
CA HIS A 219 0.84 5.30 -17.25
C HIS A 219 1.77 6.50 -17.47
N LEU A 220 3.09 6.26 -17.43
CA LEU A 220 4.09 7.31 -17.47
C LEU A 220 4.38 7.80 -18.90
N HIS A 221 4.24 6.96 -19.92
CA HIS A 221 4.48 7.34 -21.30
C HIS A 221 3.26 8.04 -21.90
N ASP A 222 2.09 7.43 -21.77
CA ASP A 222 0.86 7.91 -22.41
C ASP A 222 0.12 8.93 -21.52
N GLN A 223 0.55 9.11 -20.26
CA GLN A 223 -0.10 9.97 -19.26
C GLN A 223 -1.55 9.54 -18.96
N ASP A 224 -1.84 8.24 -19.13
CA ASP A 224 -3.14 7.66 -18.84
C ASP A 224 -3.35 7.45 -17.33
N ALA A 225 -4.54 7.73 -16.82
CA ALA A 225 -4.89 7.47 -15.42
C ALA A 225 -4.82 5.97 -15.08
N MET A 226 -4.22 5.64 -13.93
CA MET A 226 -4.08 4.26 -13.44
C MET A 226 -5.42 3.52 -13.36
N SER A 227 -6.46 4.19 -12.86
CA SER A 227 -7.82 3.66 -12.75
C SER A 227 -8.38 3.09 -14.07
N ARG A 228 -7.98 3.66 -15.21
CA ARG A 228 -8.45 3.25 -16.55
C ARG A 228 -7.64 2.10 -17.14
N ILE A 229 -6.34 2.05 -16.84
CA ILE A 229 -5.42 1.09 -17.48
C ILE A 229 -5.12 -0.14 -16.61
N ALA A 230 -5.38 -0.09 -15.30
CA ALA A 230 -5.13 -1.19 -14.36
C ALA A 230 -5.90 -2.47 -14.72
N GLY A 231 -7.02 -2.36 -15.45
CA GLY A 231 -7.84 -3.48 -15.92
C GLY A 231 -7.49 -4.07 -17.28
N ILE A 232 -6.73 -3.35 -18.09
CA ILE A 232 -6.53 -3.69 -19.51
C ILE A 232 -5.80 -5.03 -19.65
N PRO A 233 -6.20 -5.97 -20.53
CA PRO A 233 -5.49 -7.23 -20.72
C PRO A 233 -3.99 -7.06 -21.02
N LEU A 234 -3.15 -8.01 -20.58
CA LEU A 234 -1.69 -7.93 -20.71
C LEU A 234 -1.24 -7.77 -22.17
N ASP A 235 -1.90 -8.45 -23.12
CA ASP A 235 -1.60 -8.34 -24.54
C ASP A 235 -1.82 -6.93 -25.10
N LEU A 236 -2.85 -6.22 -24.61
CA LEU A 236 -3.10 -4.84 -25.03
C LEU A 236 -2.09 -3.87 -24.41
N LEU A 237 -1.68 -4.10 -23.16
CA LEU A 237 -0.57 -3.34 -22.56
C LEU A 237 0.73 -3.57 -23.34
N ARG A 238 1.03 -4.82 -23.71
CA ARG A 238 2.18 -5.15 -24.55
C ARG A 238 2.12 -4.43 -25.88
N ALA A 239 0.98 -4.46 -26.58
CA ALA A 239 0.81 -3.78 -27.86
C ALA A 239 1.04 -2.26 -27.76
N ARG A 240 0.61 -1.62 -26.67
CA ARG A 240 0.88 -0.19 -26.43
C ARG A 240 2.36 0.11 -26.23
N VAL A 241 3.05 -0.72 -25.45
CA VAL A 241 4.51 -0.61 -25.28
C VAL A 241 5.22 -0.85 -26.62
N GLU A 242 4.77 -1.84 -27.40
CA GLU A 242 5.35 -2.15 -28.71
C GLU A 242 5.18 -1.02 -29.73
N ALA A 243 4.04 -0.33 -29.72
CA ALA A 243 3.73 0.76 -30.63
C ALA A 243 4.65 1.99 -30.43
N ALA A 244 5.26 2.13 -29.25
CA ALA A 244 6.14 3.25 -28.96
C ALA A 244 7.47 3.18 -29.75
N PRO A 245 8.11 4.33 -30.03
CA PRO A 245 9.38 4.35 -30.74
C PRO A 245 10.47 3.53 -30.03
N ARG A 246 11.33 2.88 -30.81
CA ARG A 246 12.48 2.16 -30.28
C ARG A 246 13.37 3.10 -29.46
N GLY A 247 13.77 2.68 -28.27
CA GLY A 247 14.56 3.47 -27.34
C GLY A 247 13.77 4.50 -26.53
N ALA A 248 12.43 4.50 -26.60
CA ALA A 248 11.59 5.30 -25.72
C ALA A 248 11.83 4.92 -24.25
N ARG A 249 11.91 5.95 -23.39
CA ARG A 249 12.14 5.79 -21.95
C ARG A 249 11.20 6.71 -21.19
N VAL A 250 10.68 6.21 -20.08
CA VAL A 250 9.92 7.02 -19.12
C VAL A 250 10.79 7.30 -17.90
N ALA A 251 10.68 8.50 -17.34
CA ALA A 251 11.34 8.84 -16.09
C ALA A 251 10.53 8.30 -14.91
N ILE A 252 11.19 7.56 -14.02
CA ILE A 252 10.60 7.13 -12.76
C ILE A 252 10.83 8.26 -11.75
N ALA A 253 9.99 9.27 -11.79
CA ALA A 253 10.02 10.35 -10.81
C ALA A 253 9.08 10.00 -9.65
N SER A 254 9.59 9.81 -8.44
CA SER A 254 8.72 9.93 -7.26
C SER A 254 8.46 11.41 -6.99
N SER A 255 7.26 11.77 -6.54
CA SER A 255 6.94 13.13 -6.04
C SER A 255 7.91 13.58 -4.93
N LEU A 256 8.50 12.61 -4.22
CA LEU A 256 9.55 12.77 -3.20
C LEU A 256 10.97 12.97 -3.78
N SER A 257 11.18 12.81 -5.09
CA SER A 257 12.49 12.89 -5.76
C SER A 257 12.95 14.31 -6.10
N ARG A 258 12.17 15.37 -5.80
CA ARG A 258 12.62 16.76 -6.04
C ARG A 258 13.90 17.12 -5.28
N LEU A 259 14.19 16.45 -4.16
CA LEU A 259 15.43 16.60 -3.39
C LEU A 259 16.58 15.69 -3.87
N ALA A 260 16.30 14.62 -4.63
CA ALA A 260 17.29 13.64 -5.10
C ALA A 260 18.00 14.05 -6.42
N ARG A 261 17.65 15.22 -6.99
CA ARG A 261 18.22 15.74 -8.25
C ARG A 261 19.71 16.12 -8.19
N ARG A 262 20.39 16.03 -7.04
CA ARG A 262 21.83 16.23 -6.93
C ARG A 262 22.55 14.90 -6.75
N GLY A 263 22.98 14.29 -7.85
CA GLY A 263 24.12 13.36 -7.86
C GLY A 263 23.88 11.90 -8.24
N VAL A 264 22.65 11.45 -8.51
CA VAL A 264 22.40 10.05 -8.94
C VAL A 264 22.15 9.98 -10.45
N CYS A 265 22.85 9.08 -11.14
CA CYS A 265 22.79 8.89 -12.60
C CYS A 265 21.36 8.80 -13.12
N ALA A 266 21.03 9.63 -14.11
CA ALA A 266 19.70 9.68 -14.76
C ALA A 266 19.26 8.33 -15.38
N ARG A 267 20.19 7.40 -15.68
CA ARG A 267 19.87 6.07 -16.23
C ARG A 267 19.17 5.15 -15.21
N GLY A 268 19.53 5.25 -13.93
CA GLY A 268 18.99 4.39 -12.86
C GLY A 268 17.56 4.72 -12.43
N TRP A 269 16.97 5.79 -12.98
CA TRP A 269 15.60 6.23 -12.70
C TRP A 269 14.79 6.36 -14.00
N SER A 270 15.02 5.44 -14.93
CA SER A 270 14.28 5.37 -16.18
C SER A 270 13.91 3.94 -16.52
N LEU A 271 12.72 3.75 -17.08
CA LEU A 271 12.25 2.46 -17.59
C LEU A 271 12.13 2.54 -19.11
N SER A 272 12.92 1.73 -19.81
CA SER A 272 12.90 1.71 -21.28
C SER A 272 11.81 0.77 -21.81
N ARG A 273 11.30 1.10 -23.00
CA ARG A 273 10.40 0.23 -23.76
C ARG A 273 10.98 -1.19 -23.89
N GLU A 274 12.24 -1.30 -24.27
CA GLU A 274 12.91 -2.58 -24.50
C GLU A 274 13.04 -3.39 -23.20
N THR A 275 13.32 -2.75 -22.07
CA THR A 275 13.38 -3.42 -20.76
C THR A 275 12.01 -4.00 -20.40
N VAL A 276 10.92 -3.25 -20.63
CA VAL A 276 9.55 -3.75 -20.37
C VAL A 276 9.23 -4.95 -21.25
N LEU A 277 9.50 -4.88 -22.56
CA LEU A 277 9.23 -5.99 -23.48
C LEU A 277 10.06 -7.23 -23.15
N LYS A 278 11.34 -7.05 -22.77
CA LYS A 278 12.18 -8.15 -22.29
C LYS A 278 11.63 -8.77 -21.00
N ALA A 279 11.19 -7.96 -20.04
CA ALA A 279 10.57 -8.46 -18.82
C ALA A 279 9.26 -9.21 -19.11
N LEU A 280 8.42 -8.71 -20.01
CA LEU A 280 7.20 -9.39 -20.46
C LEU A 280 7.45 -10.72 -21.18
N ALA A 281 8.65 -10.93 -21.71
CA ALA A 281 9.06 -12.18 -22.35
C ALA A 281 9.82 -13.13 -21.41
N ALA A 282 10.26 -12.64 -20.24
CA ALA A 282 10.98 -13.44 -19.26
C ALA A 282 10.02 -14.40 -18.54
N PRO A 283 10.49 -15.58 -18.09
CA PRO A 283 9.70 -16.47 -17.25
C PRO A 283 9.24 -15.74 -15.98
N PRO A 284 7.94 -15.77 -15.62
CA PRO A 284 7.45 -15.07 -14.43
C PRO A 284 8.13 -15.53 -13.14
N SER A 285 8.48 -16.82 -13.04
CA SER A 285 9.23 -17.35 -11.91
C SER A 285 10.61 -16.71 -11.78
N ALA A 286 11.32 -16.50 -12.89
CA ALA A 286 12.64 -15.87 -12.86
C ALA A 286 12.57 -14.40 -12.40
N LEU A 287 11.52 -13.67 -12.79
CA LEU A 287 11.26 -12.32 -12.30
C LEU A 287 10.97 -12.30 -10.79
N LEU A 288 10.12 -13.20 -10.32
CA LEU A 288 9.79 -13.31 -8.89
C LEU A 288 11.03 -13.68 -8.06
N ASP A 289 11.81 -14.67 -8.51
CA ASP A 289 13.02 -15.09 -7.82
C ASP A 289 14.05 -13.94 -7.75
N ALA A 290 14.14 -13.13 -8.82
CA ALA A 290 15.00 -11.94 -8.84
C ALA A 290 14.49 -10.81 -7.92
N LEU A 291 13.17 -10.62 -7.82
CA LEU A 291 12.56 -9.68 -6.86
C LEU A 291 12.85 -10.12 -5.42
N GLU A 292 12.65 -11.41 -5.10
CA GLU A 292 12.94 -11.97 -3.77
C GLU A 292 14.44 -11.86 -3.41
N ALA A 293 15.33 -12.11 -4.38
CA ALA A 293 16.76 -11.92 -4.19
C ALA A 293 17.13 -10.45 -3.96
N SER A 294 16.46 -9.52 -4.65
CA SER A 294 16.68 -8.08 -4.54
C SER A 294 16.07 -7.47 -3.27
N ALA A 295 15.11 -8.14 -2.64
CA ALA A 295 14.48 -7.71 -1.40
C ALA A 295 15.32 -8.02 -0.14
N ARG A 296 16.49 -8.66 -0.29
CA ARG A 296 17.33 -9.03 0.86
C ARG A 296 17.77 -7.78 1.65
N PRO A 297 17.60 -7.76 2.99
CA PRO A 297 18.04 -6.64 3.82
C PRO A 297 19.54 -6.40 3.64
N ASP A 298 19.96 -5.14 3.54
CA ASP A 298 21.39 -4.78 3.47
C ASP A 298 22.07 -4.85 4.85
N ASP A 299 23.37 -4.53 4.90
CA ASP A 299 24.15 -4.60 6.13
C ASP A 299 23.62 -3.72 7.27
N ALA A 300 23.01 -2.58 6.97
CA ALA A 300 22.49 -1.69 8.01
C ALA A 300 21.27 -2.29 8.69
N TRP A 301 20.36 -2.88 7.91
CA TRP A 301 19.21 -3.62 8.43
C TRP A 301 19.64 -4.90 9.17
N ARG A 302 20.58 -5.67 8.60
CA ARG A 302 21.13 -6.88 9.25
C ARG A 302 21.77 -6.60 10.60
N ALA A 303 22.43 -5.45 10.76
CA ALA A 303 23.02 -5.04 12.03
C ALA A 303 21.97 -4.63 13.08
N ALA A 304 20.86 -4.03 12.66
CA ALA A 304 19.77 -3.58 13.53
C ALA A 304 18.85 -4.72 13.98
N ALA A 305 18.64 -5.73 13.13
CA ALA A 305 17.65 -6.80 13.32
C ALA A 305 17.71 -7.53 14.67
N PRO A 306 18.88 -7.96 15.21
CA PRO A 306 18.93 -8.69 16.47
C PRO A 306 18.40 -7.86 17.64
N ARG A 307 18.73 -6.56 17.65
CA ARG A 307 18.32 -5.65 18.72
C ARG A 307 16.84 -5.28 18.60
N ALA A 308 16.34 -5.08 17.38
CA ALA A 308 14.92 -4.86 17.15
C ALA A 308 14.10 -6.09 17.59
N ALA A 309 14.55 -7.30 17.26
CA ALA A 309 13.88 -8.54 17.68
C ALA A 309 13.78 -8.69 19.21
N GLU A 310 14.84 -8.34 19.94
CA GLU A 310 14.83 -8.33 21.41
C GLU A 310 13.78 -7.36 21.97
N ILE A 311 13.70 -6.16 21.40
CA ILE A 311 12.72 -5.14 21.80
C ILE A 311 11.29 -5.58 21.47
N LEU A 312 11.04 -6.14 20.28
CA LEU A 312 9.72 -6.67 19.91
C LEU A 312 9.27 -7.79 20.86
N GLU A 313 10.19 -8.66 21.26
CA GLU A 313 9.90 -9.74 22.20
C GLU A 313 9.62 -9.22 23.62
N TRP A 314 10.30 -8.16 24.07
CA TRP A 314 9.92 -7.46 25.31
C TRP A 314 8.56 -6.79 25.19
N THR A 315 8.25 -6.13 24.06
CA THR A 315 6.95 -5.50 23.84
C THR A 315 5.83 -6.53 23.90
N ARG A 316 6.04 -7.70 23.28
CA ARG A 316 5.11 -8.82 23.33
C ARG A 316 4.89 -9.32 24.76
N ARG A 317 5.96 -9.57 25.53
CA ARG A 317 5.88 -10.01 26.94
C ARG A 317 5.20 -8.98 27.84
N LEU A 318 5.46 -7.69 27.63
CA LEU A 318 4.76 -6.62 28.34
C LEU A 318 3.26 -6.61 28.01
N ALA A 319 2.91 -6.79 26.73
CA ALA A 319 1.52 -6.83 26.29
C ALA A 319 0.75 -8.06 26.81
N GLU A 320 1.43 -9.19 27.01
CA GLU A 320 0.81 -10.44 27.45
C GLU A 320 0.80 -10.62 28.97
N ALA A 321 1.92 -10.36 29.63
CA ALA A 321 2.16 -10.68 31.04
C ALA A 321 2.37 -9.45 31.93
N GLY A 322 2.45 -8.24 31.35
CA GLY A 322 2.82 -7.04 32.09
C GLY A 322 4.28 -7.05 32.57
N ASP A 323 5.10 -7.97 32.06
CA ASP A 323 6.50 -8.16 32.46
C ASP A 323 7.46 -7.65 31.38
N GLY A 324 8.44 -6.84 31.81
CA GLY A 324 9.47 -6.27 30.94
C GLY A 324 10.05 -4.96 31.49
N PRO A 325 11.05 -4.39 30.79
CA PRO A 325 11.67 -3.14 31.22
C PRO A 325 10.73 -1.95 31.01
N PRO A 326 11.00 -0.79 31.64
CA PRO A 326 10.22 0.43 31.43
C PRO A 326 10.16 0.82 29.94
N THR A 327 8.99 1.30 29.51
CA THR A 327 8.78 1.82 28.16
C THR A 327 9.08 3.31 28.10
N TRP A 328 9.44 3.78 26.90
CA TRP A 328 9.64 5.19 26.62
C TRP A 328 9.00 5.54 25.27
N PRO A 329 8.43 6.74 25.11
CA PRO A 329 7.94 7.19 23.83
C PRO A 329 9.10 7.42 22.87
N VAL A 330 8.99 6.83 21.68
CA VAL A 330 9.96 6.98 20.59
C VAL A 330 9.25 7.57 19.38
N ASP A 331 9.73 8.73 18.94
CA ASP A 331 9.35 9.33 17.67
C ASP A 331 10.15 8.71 16.53
N ILE A 332 9.46 7.95 15.68
CA ILE A 332 10.02 7.28 14.51
C ILE A 332 9.85 8.10 13.22
N ASP A 333 9.28 9.31 13.29
CA ASP A 333 9.10 10.23 12.15
C ASP A 333 10.09 11.39 12.15
N THR A 334 11.38 11.05 12.24
CA THR A 334 12.43 12.07 12.22
C THR A 334 13.06 12.17 10.84
N TYR A 335 13.65 13.33 10.55
CA TYR A 335 14.43 13.52 9.33
C TYR A 335 15.56 12.49 9.16
N ARG A 336 16.11 11.97 10.28
CA ARG A 336 17.12 10.90 10.25
C ARG A 336 16.52 9.57 9.80
N HIS A 337 15.35 9.20 10.32
CA HIS A 337 14.60 8.01 9.88
C HIS A 337 14.27 8.10 8.39
N PHE A 338 13.75 9.24 7.93
CA PHE A 338 13.46 9.46 6.51
C PHE A 338 14.69 9.28 5.61
N ARG A 339 15.83 9.88 5.99
CA ARG A 339 17.09 9.72 5.22
C ARG A 339 17.59 8.28 5.22
N PHE A 340 17.49 7.59 6.36
CA PHE A 340 17.87 6.18 6.45
C PHE A 340 17.02 5.33 5.51
N LEU A 341 15.69 5.42 5.59
CA LEU A 341 14.75 4.69 4.74
C LEU A 341 14.94 4.97 3.25
N LYS A 342 15.23 6.23 2.88
CA LYS A 342 15.51 6.58 1.47
C LYS A 342 16.81 5.98 0.95
N LYS A 343 17.82 5.82 1.81
CA LYS A 343 19.12 5.25 1.45
C LYS A 343 19.08 3.72 1.47
N HIS A 344 18.30 3.15 2.40
CA HIS A 344 18.21 1.74 2.69
C HIS A 344 16.72 1.33 2.69
N PRO A 345 16.02 1.36 1.54
CA PRO A 345 14.60 1.03 1.50
C PRO A 345 14.40 -0.45 1.84
N PRO A 346 13.56 -0.79 2.84
CA PRO A 346 13.24 -2.17 3.12
C PRO A 346 12.24 -2.68 2.08
N PHE A 347 12.31 -3.96 1.72
CA PHE A 347 11.39 -4.54 0.75
C PHE A 347 10.80 -5.84 1.28
N LEU A 348 9.51 -6.03 1.00
CA LEU A 348 8.79 -7.27 1.17
C LEU A 348 8.36 -7.77 -0.21
N VAL A 349 8.62 -9.04 -0.48
CA VAL A 349 8.05 -9.79 -1.59
C VAL A 349 7.39 -11.02 -1.01
N ARG A 350 6.07 -11.14 -1.15
CA ARG A 350 5.33 -12.28 -0.59
C ARG A 350 4.43 -12.91 -1.64
N ARG A 351 4.65 -14.19 -1.90
CA ARG A 351 3.74 -15.04 -2.67
C ARG A 351 2.56 -15.44 -1.80
N LEU A 352 1.35 -15.35 -2.34
CA LEU A 352 0.11 -15.67 -1.67
C LEU A 352 -0.28 -17.13 -1.94
N ALA A 353 -1.02 -17.74 -1.01
CA ALA A 353 -1.55 -19.09 -1.20
C ALA A 353 -2.54 -19.16 -2.38
N SER A 354 -3.19 -18.05 -2.71
CA SER A 354 -4.08 -17.88 -3.87
C SER A 354 -3.35 -17.88 -5.22
N GLY A 355 -2.02 -17.78 -5.23
CA GLY A 355 -1.22 -17.61 -6.45
C GLY A 355 -0.92 -16.15 -6.80
N GLY A 356 -1.42 -15.19 -6.02
CA GLY A 356 -1.06 -13.79 -6.12
C GLY A 356 0.29 -13.44 -5.50
N VAL A 357 0.66 -12.17 -5.58
CA VAL A 357 1.90 -11.62 -4.99
C VAL A 357 1.66 -10.21 -4.45
N VAL A 358 2.29 -9.94 -3.30
CA VAL A 358 2.39 -8.60 -2.71
C VAL A 358 3.84 -8.14 -2.76
N LEU A 359 4.05 -6.93 -3.26
CA LEU A 359 5.30 -6.20 -3.15
C LEU A 359 5.06 -5.02 -2.20
N ALA A 360 5.95 -4.78 -1.25
CA ALA A 360 5.82 -3.62 -0.37
C ALA A 360 7.18 -3.05 0.04
N THR A 361 7.18 -1.76 0.38
CA THR A 361 8.28 -1.02 1.01
C THR A 361 7.69 0.01 1.96
N HIS A 362 8.55 0.73 2.69
CA HIS A 362 8.09 1.81 3.56
C HIS A 362 7.29 2.84 2.74
N PRO A 363 6.21 3.43 3.26
CA PRO A 363 5.39 4.46 2.58
C PRO A 363 6.13 5.74 2.15
N TYR A 364 7.36 5.91 2.65
CA TYR A 364 8.28 6.97 2.21
C TYR A 364 9.15 6.57 1.02
N CYS A 365 9.07 5.32 0.58
CA CYS A 365 9.85 4.73 -0.49
C CYS A 365 8.96 4.37 -1.67
N SER A 366 9.59 4.05 -2.79
CA SER A 366 8.94 3.52 -3.99
C SER A 366 9.46 2.12 -4.26
N LEU A 367 8.69 1.28 -4.94
CA LEU A 367 9.12 -0.06 -5.35
C LEU A 367 10.18 -0.07 -6.48
N TRP A 368 10.49 1.08 -7.09
CA TRP A 368 11.44 1.13 -8.20
C TRP A 368 12.83 0.53 -7.90
N PRO A 369 13.51 0.80 -6.77
CA PRO A 369 14.81 0.20 -6.52
C PRO A 369 14.77 -1.33 -6.45
N LEU A 370 13.68 -1.91 -5.95
CA LEU A 370 13.44 -3.36 -5.96
C LEU A 370 13.34 -3.89 -7.40
N TRP A 371 12.51 -3.25 -8.22
CA TRP A 371 12.35 -3.61 -9.64
C TRP A 371 13.65 -3.43 -10.44
N ALA A 372 14.35 -2.31 -10.25
CA ALA A 372 15.62 -2.03 -10.91
C ALA A 372 16.67 -3.09 -10.55
N GLY A 373 16.78 -3.47 -9.27
CA GLY A 373 17.66 -4.55 -8.83
C GLY A 373 17.33 -5.89 -9.48
N ALA A 374 16.05 -6.26 -9.54
CA ALA A 374 15.62 -7.51 -10.16
C ALA A 374 15.89 -7.53 -11.67
N LEU A 375 15.62 -6.42 -12.36
CA LEU A 375 15.85 -6.28 -13.80
C LEU A 375 17.35 -6.29 -14.14
N ASP A 376 18.20 -5.69 -13.31
CA ASP A 376 19.66 -5.70 -13.47
C ASP A 376 20.24 -7.10 -13.23
N ALA A 377 19.80 -7.80 -12.17
CA ALA A 377 20.20 -9.17 -11.87
C ALA A 377 19.88 -10.16 -13.00
N LEU A 378 18.82 -9.89 -13.76
CA LEU A 378 18.42 -10.68 -14.92
C LEU A 378 19.04 -10.19 -16.24
N GLY A 379 19.84 -9.12 -16.23
CA GLY A 379 20.44 -8.53 -17.44
C GLY A 379 19.44 -7.90 -18.39
N LEU A 380 18.29 -7.44 -17.89
CA LEU A 380 17.18 -6.88 -18.69
C LEU A 380 17.26 -5.34 -18.82
N MET A 381 18.02 -4.68 -17.95
CA MET A 381 18.28 -3.24 -18.05
C MET A 381 19.21 -2.91 -19.23
N CYS A 382 18.93 -1.81 -19.94
CA CYS A 382 19.68 -1.35 -21.12
C CYS A 382 20.09 0.12 -21.05
#